data_AF-A0A3M2ZRT3-F1
#
_entry.id   AF-A0A3M2ZRT3-F1
#
_cell.length_a   1.000
_cell.length_b   1.000
_cell.length_c   1.000
_cell.angle_alpha   90.00
_cell.angle_beta   90.00
_cell.angle_gamma   90.00
#
_symmetry.space_group_name_H-M   'P 1'
#
loop_
_entity.id
_entity.type
_entity.pdbx_description
1 polymer ?
#
loop_
_entity_poly.entity_id
_entity_poly.type
_entity_poly.pdbx_seq_one_letter_code
_entity_poly.pdbx_strand_id
1 'polypeptide(L)' 'TCGELDGGRPKSSMSHHFRVLRDAGLVQTRNIGTTHMNSLRTQVLESRFPGLLASILAQR' A
#
# COMPACT_ATOMS: atom_id res chain seq x y z
N THR A 1 -5.12 -7.71 -7.43
CA THR A 1 -4.09 -8.70 -6.95
C THR A 1 -2.72 -8.04 -6.97
N CYS A 2 -1.71 -8.57 -6.26
CA CYS A 2 -0.35 -8.00 -6.26
C CYS A 2 0.17 -7.72 -7.69
N GLY A 3 -0.22 -8.51 -8.69
CA GLY A 3 0.17 -8.30 -10.10
C GLY A 3 -0.39 -7.06 -10.82
N GLU A 4 -1.43 -6.39 -10.30
CA GLU A 4 -1.97 -5.17 -10.94
C GLU A 4 -1.19 -3.90 -10.57
N LEU A 5 -0.35 -3.99 -9.53
CA LEU A 5 0.44 -2.87 -9.01
C LEU A 5 1.88 -2.90 -9.53
N ASP A 6 2.21 -3.80 -10.47
CA ASP A 6 3.58 -3.96 -10.97
C ASP A 6 4.06 -2.70 -11.69
N GLY A 7 3.20 -1.93 -12.37
CA GLY A 7 3.59 -0.65 -12.98
C GLY A 7 4.86 -0.73 -13.86
N GLY A 8 5.18 -1.92 -14.40
CA GLY A 8 6.42 -2.21 -15.14
C GLY A 8 7.62 -2.73 -14.31
N ARG A 9 7.47 -2.96 -13.00
CA ARG A 9 8.52 -3.44 -12.08
C ARG A 9 8.50 -4.97 -11.95
N PRO A 10 9.57 -5.60 -11.45
CA PRO A 10 9.59 -7.04 -11.22
C PRO A 10 8.78 -7.45 -9.99
N LYS A 11 7.96 -8.51 -10.13
CA LYS A 11 7.12 -9.14 -9.10
C LYS A 11 7.82 -9.40 -7.75
N SER A 12 9.12 -9.70 -7.76
CA SER A 12 9.93 -9.93 -6.55
C SER A 12 10.13 -8.65 -5.71
N SER A 13 10.13 -7.48 -6.35
CA SER A 13 10.28 -6.19 -5.68
C SER A 13 9.01 -5.77 -4.95
N MET A 14 7.83 -6.14 -5.47
CA MET A 14 6.56 -5.71 -4.89
C MET A 14 6.26 -6.38 -3.55
N SER A 15 6.56 -7.66 -3.39
CA SER A 15 6.42 -8.36 -2.10
C SER A 15 7.28 -7.71 -1.02
N HIS A 16 8.48 -7.25 -1.37
CA HIS A 16 9.35 -6.52 -0.46
C HIS A 16 8.77 -5.14 -0.11
N HIS A 17 8.29 -4.38 -1.11
CA HIS A 17 7.65 -3.07 -0.87
C HIS A 17 6.42 -3.20 0.03
N PHE A 18 5.54 -4.17 -0.20
CA PHE A 18 4.39 -4.41 0.67
C PHE A 18 4.78 -4.86 2.07
N ARG A 19 5.92 -5.54 2.24
CA ARG A 19 6.47 -5.83 3.57
C ARG A 19 6.87 -4.55 4.27
N VAL A 20 7.70 -3.72 3.66
CA VAL A 20 8.14 -2.44 4.22
C VAL A 20 6.94 -1.55 4.57
N LEU A 21 5.96 -1.41 3.67
CA LEU A 21 4.76 -0.61 3.93
C LEU A 21 3.90 -1.16 5.07
N ARG A 22 3.85 -2.49 5.24
CA ARG A 22 3.09 -3.14 6.33
C ARG A 22 3.81 -2.94 7.66
N ASP A 23 5.12 -3.10 7.67
CA ASP A 23 5.96 -2.92 8.86
C ASP A 23 5.95 -1.45 9.32
N ALA A 24 5.91 -0.51 8.38
CA ALA A 24 5.68 0.91 8.65
C ALA A 24 4.24 1.23 9.10
N GLY A 25 3.33 0.25 9.08
CA GLY A 25 1.94 0.41 9.49
C GLY A 25 1.06 1.19 8.52
N LEU A 26 1.52 1.40 7.28
CA LEU A 26 0.85 2.18 6.23
C LEU A 26 -0.21 1.36 5.49
N VAL A 27 0.06 0.08 5.26
CA VAL A 27 -0.88 -0.85 4.62
C VAL A 27 -1.29 -1.98 5.56
N GLN A 28 -2.51 -2.44 5.40
CA GLN A 28 -3.00 -3.68 6.01
C GLN A 28 -3.17 -4.75 4.94
N THR A 29 -2.93 -5.99 5.31
CA THR A 29 -3.13 -7.14 4.43
C THR A 29 -4.23 -8.01 4.98
N ARG A 30 -5.23 -8.30 4.15
CA ARG A 30 -6.28 -9.28 4.42
C ARG A 30 -6.12 -10.46 3.46
N ASN A 31 -6.22 -11.67 3.98
CA ASN A 31 -6.19 -12.87 3.15
C ASN A 31 -7.63 -13.19 2.75
N ILE A 32 -7.91 -13.22 1.45
CA ILE A 32 -9.20 -13.64 0.90
C ILE A 32 -8.92 -14.87 0.04
N GLY A 33 -9.23 -16.04 0.59
CA GLY A 33 -8.84 -17.32 -0.01
C GLY A 33 -7.32 -17.44 -0.14
N THR A 34 -6.86 -17.73 -1.36
CA THR A 34 -5.42 -17.83 -1.70
C THR A 34 -4.76 -16.49 -2.04
N THR A 35 -5.51 -15.38 -2.00
CA THR A 35 -5.03 -14.07 -2.41
C THR A 35 -4.80 -13.14 -1.23
N HIS A 36 -3.62 -12.52 -1.19
CA HIS A 36 -3.31 -11.42 -0.28
C HIS A 36 -3.83 -10.11 -0.88
N MET A 37 -4.83 -9.50 -0.24
CA MET A 37 -5.29 -8.16 -0.58
C MET A 37 -4.64 -7.14 0.36
N ASN A 38 -3.92 -6.18 -0.22
CA ASN A 38 -3.37 -5.04 0.51
C ASN A 38 -4.32 -3.84 0.39
N SER A 39 -4.50 -3.10 1.47
CA SER A 39 -5.28 -1.86 1.49
C SER A 39 -4.54 -0.82 2.31
N LEU A 40 -4.56 0.44 1.85
CA LEU A 40 -3.96 1.55 2.58
C LEU A 40 -4.79 1.88 3.82
N ARG A 41 -4.13 2.17 4.94
CA ARG A 41 -4.78 2.58 6.19
C ARG A 41 -5.01 4.09 6.19
N THR A 42 -5.79 4.58 5.22
CA THR A 42 -5.98 6.01 4.96
C THR A 42 -6.38 6.78 6.21
N GLN A 43 -7.31 6.26 7.02
CA GLN A 43 -7.73 6.91 8.27
C GLN A 43 -6.59 7.10 9.28
N VAL A 44 -5.68 6.13 9.38
CA VAL A 44 -4.51 6.22 10.27
C VAL A 44 -3.48 7.19 9.71
N LEU A 45 -3.33 7.22 8.39
CA LEU A 45 -2.41 8.11 7.73
C LEU A 45 -2.87 9.56 7.84
N GLU A 46 -4.16 9.82 7.63
CA GLU A 46 -4.76 11.15 7.81
C GLU A 46 -4.77 11.59 9.28
N SER A 47 -4.93 10.68 10.24
CA SER A 47 -4.87 11.08 11.66
C SER A 47 -3.46 11.43 12.13
N ARG A 48 -2.43 10.76 11.59
CA ARG A 48 -1.02 11.01 11.93
C ARG A 48 -0.38 12.11 11.09
N PHE A 49 -0.78 12.21 9.82
CA PHE A 49 -0.25 13.14 8.82
C PHE A 49 -1.41 13.77 8.02
N PRO A 50 -2.18 14.68 8.64
CA PRO A 50 -3.34 15.27 7.99
C PRO A 50 -2.98 15.94 6.66
N GLY A 51 -3.69 15.58 5.60
CA GLY A 51 -3.53 16.18 4.27
C GLY A 51 -2.31 15.68 3.47
N LEU A 52 -1.41 14.88 4.04
CA LEU A 52 -0.23 14.38 3.33
C LEU A 52 -0.63 13.52 2.12
N LEU A 53 -1.53 12.55 2.32
CA LEU A 53 -1.95 11.66 1.24
C LEU A 53 -2.68 12.45 0.15
N ALA A 54 -3.55 13.38 0.55
CA ALA A 54 -4.23 14.28 -0.37
C ALA A 54 -3.24 15.11 -1.21
N SER A 55 -2.20 15.68 -0.59
CA SER A 55 -1.16 16.43 -1.30
C SER A 55 -0.38 15.58 -2.29
N ILE A 56 -0.02 14.35 -1.93
CA ILE A 56 0.69 13.42 -2.84
C ILE A 56 -0.20 13.05 -4.02
N LEU A 57 -1.47 12.71 -3.78
CA LEU A 57 -2.40 12.31 -4.84
C LEU A 57 -2.83 13.48 -5.74
N ALA A 58 -2.75 14.72 -5.23
CA ALA A 58 -2.98 15.92 -6.02
C ALA A 58 -1.80 16.26 -6.94
N GLN A 59 -0.60 15.70 -6.70
CA GLN A 59 0.52 15.80 -7.65
C GLN A 59 0.24 14.88 -8.84
N ARG A 60 -0.05 15.49 -9.98
CA ARG A 60 -0.40 14.82 -11.23
C ARG A 60 0.69 15.05 -12.27
#